data_AF-A0AB36DQR7-F1
#
_entry.id   AF-A0AB36DQR7-F1
#
_cell.length_a   1.000
_cell.length_b   1.000
_cell.length_c   1.000
_cell.angle_alpha   90.00
_cell.angle_beta   90.00
_cell.angle_gamma   90.00
#
_symmetry.space_group_name_H-M   'P 1'
#
loop_
_entity.id
_entity.type
_entity.pdbx_description
1 polymer ?
#
loop_
_entity_poly.entity_id
_entity_poly.type
_entity_poly.pdbx_seq_one_letter_code
_entity_poly.pdbx_strand_id
1 'polypeptide(L)'
;MKSHVVRGGYNIDDLLKQIENALSDKIRVIMAQRMTAIQSITPHNDGYGNLVTDRTIFELTRKKPRAELFSVIPKGDQNKL
;
A
#
# COMPACT_ATOMS: atom_id res chain seq x y z
N MET A 1 -18.73 -9.16 2.66
CA MET A 1 -17.39 -8.87 2.12
C MET A 1 -16.63 -8.04 3.15
N LYS A 2 -15.40 -8.40 3.55
CA LYS A 2 -14.57 -7.63 4.50
C LYS A 2 -13.38 -7.01 3.76
N SER A 3 -12.92 -5.84 4.18
CA SER A 3 -11.72 -5.19 3.63
C SER A 3 -10.48 -6.06 3.87
N HIS A 4 -9.42 -5.87 3.07
CA HIS A 4 -8.14 -6.56 3.31
C HIS A 4 -7.53 -6.15 4.65
N VAL A 5 -7.80 -4.92 5.11
CA VAL A 5 -7.40 -4.41 6.43
C VAL A 5 -7.86 -5.36 7.53
N VAL A 6 -9.17 -5.62 7.57
CA VAL A 6 -9.78 -6.49 8.60
C VAL A 6 -9.35 -7.94 8.42
N ARG A 7 -9.19 -8.42 7.18
CA ARG A 7 -8.74 -9.79 6.91
C ARG A 7 -7.29 -10.02 7.30
N GLY A 8 -6.42 -9.04 7.08
CA GLY A 8 -5.00 -9.10 7.43
C GLY A 8 -4.71 -8.75 8.89
N GLY A 9 -5.74 -8.41 9.68
CA GLY A 9 -5.58 -8.07 11.09
C GLY A 9 -4.85 -6.76 11.34
N TYR A 10 -4.75 -5.87 10.33
CA TYR A 10 -4.07 -4.60 10.47
C TYR A 10 -4.90 -3.63 11.32
N ASN A 11 -4.22 -2.92 12.22
CA ASN A 11 -4.79 -1.83 12.99
C ASN A 11 -4.60 -0.48 12.27
N ILE A 12 -5.07 0.60 12.88
CA ILE A 12 -4.99 1.94 12.28
C ILE A 12 -3.55 2.46 12.18
N ASP A 13 -2.69 2.12 13.14
CA ASP A 13 -1.29 2.55 13.18
C ASP A 13 -0.49 1.85 12.08
N ASP A 14 -0.78 0.58 11.79
CA ASP A 14 -0.19 -0.15 10.67
C ASP A 14 -0.54 0.54 9.35
N LEU A 15 -1.81 0.91 9.17
CA LEU A 15 -2.29 1.62 7.99
C LEU A 15 -1.59 2.97 7.82
N LEU A 16 -1.45 3.76 8.89
CA LEU A 16 -0.78 5.06 8.84
C LEU A 16 0.69 4.90 8.44
N LYS A 17 1.43 3.96 9.04
CA LYS A 17 2.83 3.69 8.67
C LYS A 17 2.96 3.26 7.21
N GLN A 18 2.08 2.38 6.75
CA GLN A 18 2.08 1.93 5.35
C GLN A 18 1.84 3.10 4.38
N ILE A 19 0.94 4.03 4.72
CA ILE A 19 0.68 5.24 3.93
C ILE A 19 1.91 6.15 3.92
N GLU A 20 2.47 6.46 5.09
CA GLU A 20 3.66 7.31 5.24
C GLU A 20 4.84 6.78 4.42
N ASN A 21 5.11 5.47 4.51
CA ASN A 21 6.18 4.84 3.75
C ASN A 21 5.91 4.84 2.24
N ALA A 22 4.69 4.48 1.82
CA ALA A 22 4.32 4.41 0.40
C ALA A 22 4.27 5.79 -0.29
N LEU A 23 4.08 6.86 0.48
CA LEU A 23 4.04 8.25 0.00
C LEU A 23 5.32 9.05 0.31
N SER A 24 6.38 8.38 0.76
CA SER A 24 7.69 8.99 0.99
C SER A 24 8.36 9.46 -0.32
N ASP A 25 9.49 10.16 -0.20
CA ASP A 25 10.31 10.60 -1.32
C ASP A 25 11.04 9.44 -2.04
N LYS A 26 11.22 8.30 -1.36
CA LYS A 26 11.93 7.11 -1.87
C LYS A 26 10.97 6.08 -2.46
N ILE A 27 10.32 6.45 -3.55
CA ILE A 27 9.31 5.62 -4.22
C ILE A 27 9.67 5.31 -5.67
N ARG A 28 9.09 4.23 -6.19
CA ARG A 28 9.07 3.89 -7.61
C ARG A 28 7.64 3.88 -8.14
N VAL A 29 7.47 4.33 -9.37
CA VAL A 29 6.21 4.19 -10.10
C VAL A 29 6.12 2.79 -10.70
N ILE A 30 4.98 2.14 -10.51
CA ILE A 30 4.66 0.84 -11.10
C ILE A 30 3.59 1.07 -12.15
N MET A 31 3.99 0.96 -13.42
CA MET A 31 3.09 1.00 -14.58
C MET A 31 2.90 -0.42 -15.09
N ALA A 32 1.71 -0.99 -14.90
CA ALA A 32 1.32 -2.28 -15.45
C ALA A 32 0.09 -2.11 -16.35
N GLN A 33 -0.14 -3.08 -17.24
CA GLN A 33 -1.22 -3.03 -18.25
C GLN A 33 -2.61 -2.75 -17.66
N ARG A 34 -2.84 -3.05 -16.37
CA ARG A 34 -4.13 -2.89 -15.68
C ARG A 34 -4.07 -1.99 -14.42
N MET A 35 -2.91 -1.42 -14.09
CA MET A 35 -2.72 -0.69 -12.83
C MET A 35 -1.60 0.33 -12.94
N THR A 36 -1.84 1.53 -12.41
CA THR A 36 -0.79 2.47 -12.02
C THR A 36 -0.74 2.54 -10.49
N ALA A 37 0.45 2.40 -9.91
CA ALA A 37 0.67 2.47 -8.47
C ALA A 37 2.01 3.14 -8.16
N ILE A 38 2.20 3.56 -6.91
CA ILE A 38 3.52 3.91 -6.38
C ILE A 38 3.86 2.95 -5.24
N GLN A 39 5.14 2.68 -5.07
CA GLN A 39 5.62 1.77 -4.04
C GLN A 39 6.92 2.29 -3.43
N SER A 40 7.07 2.17 -2.11
CA SER A 40 8.36 2.41 -1.47
C SER A 40 9.44 1.47 -2.03
N ILE A 41 10.67 1.98 -2.11
CA ILE A 41 11.82 1.23 -2.64
C ILE A 41 12.52 0.48 -1.52
N THR A 42 12.70 1.12 -0.36
CA THR A 42 13.40 0.55 0.78
C THR A 42 12.45 -0.28 1.64
N PRO A 43 12.71 -1.58 1.83
CA PRO A 43 11.92 -2.39 2.75
C PRO A 43 12.08 -1.89 4.19
N HIS A 44 11.00 -1.90 4.96
CA HIS A 44 10.99 -1.57 6.38
C HIS A 44 10.40 -2.71 7.20
N ASN A 45 10.73 -2.75 8.49
CA ASN A 45 10.14 -3.71 9.43
C ASN A 45 8.71 -3.26 9.77
N ASP A 46 7.73 -4.15 9.56
CA ASP A 46 6.32 -3.88 9.79
C ASP A 46 5.89 -3.99 11.27
N GLY A 47 6.81 -4.38 12.16
CA GLY A 47 6.54 -4.64 13.58
C GLY A 47 6.09 -6.08 13.87
N TYR A 48 5.90 -6.90 12.83
CA TYR A 48 5.45 -8.29 12.91
C TYR A 48 6.52 -9.28 12.39
N GLY A 49 7.75 -8.80 12.19
CA GLY A 49 8.87 -9.61 11.72
C GLY A 49 8.98 -9.72 10.21
N ASN A 50 8.16 -9.00 9.44
CA ASN A 50 8.29 -8.94 7.99
C ASN A 50 9.10 -7.72 7.56
N LEU A 51 9.84 -7.87 6.47
CA LEU A 51 10.39 -6.74 5.71
C LEU A 51 9.48 -6.44 4.53
N VAL A 52 8.86 -5.26 4.54
CA VAL A 52 7.81 -4.90 3.57
C VAL A 52 8.12 -3.61 2.82
N THR A 53 7.66 -3.57 1.58
CA THR A 53 7.57 -2.35 0.78
C THR A 53 6.11 -2.02 0.54
N ASP A 54 5.69 -0.79 0.79
CA ASP A 54 4.27 -0.44 0.80
C ASP A 54 3.86 0.11 -0.55
N ARG A 55 2.78 -0.45 -1.09
CA ARG A 55 2.23 -0.07 -2.38
C ARG A 55 0.92 0.66 -2.21
N THR A 56 0.88 1.89 -2.68
CA THR A 56 -0.35 2.67 -2.79
C THR A 56 -1.12 2.27 -4.04
N ILE A 57 -2.42 2.01 -3.86
CA ILE A 57 -3.41 1.86 -4.92
C ILE A 57 -4.24 3.12 -4.97
N PHE A 58 -4.33 3.72 -6.16
CA PHE A 58 -5.16 4.88 -6.39
C PHE A 58 -6.48 4.48 -7.04
N GLU A 59 -7.58 5.10 -6.59
CA GLU A 59 -8.82 5.13 -7.34
C GLU A 59 -8.75 6.26 -8.36
N LEU A 60 -9.17 5.96 -9.60
CA LEU A 60 -9.26 6.92 -10.68
C LEU A 60 -10.72 6.99 -11.13
N THR A 61 -11.46 7.95 -10.60
CA THR A 61 -12.86 8.11 -11.01
C THR A 61 -12.95 8.82 -12.37
N ARG A 62 -13.83 8.30 -13.23
CA ARG A 62 -13.98 8.73 -14.63
C ARG A 62 -14.45 10.20 -14.78
N LYS A 63 -15.03 10.79 -13.72
CA LYS A 63 -15.62 12.14 -13.73
C LYS A 63 -14.61 13.25 -13.41
N LYS A 64 -13.50 12.93 -12.73
CA LYS A 64 -12.31 13.79 -12.53
C LYS A 64 -11.13 12.86 -12.26
N PRO A 65 -10.10 12.78 -13.13
CA PRO A 65 -8.95 11.90 -12.91
C PRO A 65 -8.05 12.48 -11.80
N ARG A 66 -8.55 12.48 -10.57
CA ARG A 66 -7.78 12.74 -9.36
C ARG A 66 -7.33 11.39 -8.86
N ALA A 67 -6.03 11.23 -8.70
CA ALA A 67 -5.47 10.06 -8.03
C ALA A 67 -5.81 10.19 -6.54
N GLU A 68 -6.83 9.49 -6.09
CA GLU A 68 -7.21 9.44 -4.68
C GLU A 68 -6.68 8.14 -4.07
N LEU A 69 -6.07 8.23 -2.89
CA LEU A 69 -5.58 7.06 -2.17
C LEU A 69 -6.78 6.15 -1.84
N PHE A 70 -6.81 4.97 -2.46
CA PHE A 70 -7.87 3.99 -2.23
C PHE A 70 -7.44 2.96 -1.19
N SER A 71 -6.20 2.49 -1.26
CA SER A 71 -5.69 1.44 -0.38
C SER A 71 -4.16 1.42 -0.36
N VAL A 72 -3.59 0.79 0.67
CA VAL A 72 -2.18 0.44 0.78
C VAL A 72 -2.01 -1.07 0.98
N ILE A 73 -0.96 -1.63 0.37
CA ILE A 73 -0.66 -3.06 0.43
C ILE A 73 0.81 -3.25 0.83
N PRO A 74 1.10 -3.88 1.98
CA PRO A 74 2.47 -4.22 2.37
C PRO A 74 2.94 -5.41 1.53
N LYS A 75 3.87 -5.18 0.60
CA LYS A 75 4.47 -6.21 -0.25
C LYS A 75 5.69 -6.79 0.47
N GLY A 76 5.67 -8.10 0.74
CA GLY A 76 6.69 -8.78 1.53
C GLY A 76 6.14 -9.36 2.83
N ASP A 77 4.93 -8.92 3.24
CA ASP A 77 4.22 -9.50 4.37
C ASP A 77 3.86 -10.97 4.08
N GLN A 78 4.33 -11.86 4.95
CA GLN A 78 4.13 -13.30 4.88
C GLN A 78 2.87 -13.77 5.63
N ASN A 79 2.26 -12.92 6.44
CA ASN A 79 1.04 -13.24 7.19
C ASN A 79 -0.24 -13.12 6.33
N LYS A 80 -0.11 -13.24 5.00
CA LYS A 80 -1.24 -13.04 4.09
C LYS A 80 -2.16 -14.24 4.02
N LEU A 81 -3.44 -13.98 4.31
CA LEU A 81 -4.61 -14.74 3.82
C LEU A 81 -5.33 -13.98 2.70
#